data_AF-A0A843I7Y4-F1
#
_entry.id   AF-A0A843I7Y4-F1
#
_cell.length_a   1.000
_cell.length_b   1.000
_cell.length_c   1.000
_cell.angle_alpha   90.00
_cell.angle_beta   90.00
_cell.angle_gamma   90.00
#
_symmetry.space_group_name_H-M   'P 1'
#
loop_
_entity.id
_entity.type
_entity.pdbx_description
1 polymer ?
#
loop_
_entity_poly.entity_id
_entity_poly.type
_entity_poly.pdbx_seq_one_letter_code
_entity_poly.pdbx_strand_id
1 'polypeptide(L)' 'VYVNTLGFVGLLPVIAVIEITLCNFLLKSIKPIKLSFIVNSLIYIIYFFAIYDFTSVAIESFTALVGIYSLVQLIRKE' A
#
# COMPACT_ATOMS: atom_id res chain seq x y z
N VAL A 1 6.17 -24.95 -13.71
CA VAL A 1 5.84 -23.50 -13.69
C VAL A 1 6.30 -22.96 -12.34
N TYR A 2 7.48 -22.35 -12.26
CA TYR A 2 7.92 -21.66 -11.05
C TYR A 2 7.24 -20.30 -11.03
N VAL A 3 6.17 -20.19 -10.23
CA VAL A 3 5.30 -18.99 -10.20
C VAL A 3 5.93 -17.84 -9.40
N ASN A 4 7.08 -18.07 -8.76
CA ASN A 4 7.79 -17.07 -7.97
C ASN A 4 9.30 -17.15 -8.22
N THR A 5 9.78 -16.42 -9.22
CA THR A 5 11.21 -16.25 -9.50
C THR A 5 11.90 -15.25 -8.56
N LEU A 6 11.13 -14.54 -7.73
CA LEU A 6 11.60 -13.46 -6.85
C LEU A 6 11.62 -13.84 -5.35
N GLY A 7 11.29 -15.09 -5.02
CA GLY A 7 11.30 -15.59 -3.65
C GLY A 7 10.42 -14.76 -2.71
N PHE A 8 10.94 -14.36 -1.56
CA PHE A 8 10.18 -13.58 -0.56
C PHE A 8 9.63 -12.25 -1.09
N VAL A 9 10.30 -11.62 -2.06
CA VAL A 9 9.85 -10.35 -2.67
C VAL A 9 8.53 -10.54 -3.42
N GLY A 10 8.36 -11.68 -4.10
CA GLY A 10 7.11 -12.01 -4.80
C GLY A 10 5.91 -12.19 -3.88
N LEU A 11 6.11 -12.30 -2.56
CA LEU A 11 5.04 -12.40 -1.57
C LEU A 11 4.57 -11.03 -1.06
N LEU A 12 5.31 -9.95 -1.32
CA LEU A 12 4.93 -8.60 -0.87
C LEU A 12 3.54 -8.18 -1.34
N PRO A 13 3.12 -8.40 -2.61
CA PRO A 13 1.77 -8.09 -3.05
C PRO A 13 0.70 -8.91 -2.31
N VAL A 14 1.00 -10.17 -1.96
CA VAL A 14 0.08 -11.02 -1.20
C VAL A 14 -0.10 -10.50 0.22
N ILE A 15 1.00 -10.09 0.87
CA ILE A 15 0.97 -9.48 2.20
C ILE A 15 0.19 -8.17 2.17
N ALA A 16 0.39 -7.33 1.15
CA ALA A 16 -0.33 -6.07 0.97
C ALA A 16 -1.86 -6.30 0.84
N VAL A 17 -2.27 -7.28 0.03
CA VAL A 17 -3.69 -7.65 -0.11
C VAL A 17 -4.29 -8.16 1.21
N ILE A 18 -3.56 -8.98 1.96
CA ILE A 18 -4.01 -9.47 3.27
C ILE A 18 -4.17 -8.30 4.25
N GLU A 19 -3.18 -7.40 4.30
CA GLU A 19 -3.20 -6.21 5.16
C GLU A 19 -4.44 -5.35 4.89
N ILE A 20 -4.67 -4.94 3.63
CA ILE A 20 -5.78 -4.06 3.30
C ILE A 20 -7.15 -4.75 3.48
N THR A 21 -7.22 -6.07 3.27
CA THR A 21 -8.45 -6.86 3.48
C THR A 21 -8.79 -6.94 4.97
N LEU A 22 -7.81 -7.26 5.82
CA LEU A 22 -8.01 -7.33 7.26
C LEU A 22 -8.34 -5.95 7.84
N CYS A 23 -7.65 -4.91 7.38
CA CYS A 23 -7.90 -3.54 7.80
C CYS A 23 -9.32 -3.10 7.45
N ASN A 24 -9.81 -3.38 6.23
CA ASN A 24 -11.19 -3.07 5.85
C ASN A 24 -12.23 -3.91 6.61
N PHE A 25 -11.91 -5.15 6.96
CA PHE A 25 -12.83 -6.02 7.70
C PHE A 25 -12.94 -5.65 9.19
N LEU A 26 -11.82 -5.29 9.82
CA LEU A 26 -11.73 -5.09 11.27
C LEU A 26 -11.94 -3.63 11.68
N LEU A 27 -11.46 -2.67 10.88
CA LEU A 27 -11.50 -1.24 11.24
C LEU A 27 -12.82 -0.62 10.78
N LYS A 28 -13.48 0.08 11.70
CA LYS A 28 -14.74 0.79 11.41
C LYS A 28 -14.59 2.31 11.30
N SER A 29 -13.40 2.84 11.59
CA SER A 29 -13.13 4.27 11.58
C SER A 29 -12.27 4.66 10.37
N ILE A 30 -12.52 5.86 9.84
CA ILE A 30 -11.93 6.32 8.56
C ILE A 30 -10.42 6.54 8.69
N LYS A 31 -9.94 7.05 9.84
CA LYS A 31 -8.51 7.34 10.08
C LYS A 31 -7.60 6.11 9.87
N PRO A 32 -7.81 4.99 10.60
CA PRO A 32 -6.92 3.85 10.45
C PRO A 32 -7.06 3.17 9.09
N ILE A 33 -8.24 3.20 8.44
CA ILE A 33 -8.40 2.70 7.06
C ILE A 33 -7.51 3.49 6.08
N LYS A 34 -7.49 4.83 6.19
CA LYS A 34 -6.61 5.66 5.36
C LYS A 34 -5.13 5.41 5.65
N LEU A 35 -4.77 5.16 6.91
CA LEU A 35 -3.40 4.84 7.28
C LEU A 35 -2.97 3.48 6.69
N SER A 36 -3.83 2.47 6.78
CA SER A 36 -3.62 1.15 6.15
C SER A 36 -3.44 1.27 4.64
N PHE A 37 -4.23 2.11 3.97
CA PHE A 37 -4.07 2.34 2.54
C PHE A 37 -2.68 2.91 2.18
N ILE A 38 -2.13 3.81 3.00
CA ILE A 38 -0.77 4.33 2.81
C ILE A 38 0.27 3.22 3.03
N VAL A 39 0.10 2.39 4.06
CA VAL A 39 0.98 1.24 4.32
C VAL A 39 0.96 0.26 3.15
N ASN A 40 -0.22 -0.06 2.62
CA ASN A 40 -0.39 -0.89 1.43
C ASN A 40 0.40 -0.32 0.23
N SER A 41 0.26 0.97 -0.09
CA SER A 41 1.05 1.58 -1.17
C SER A 41 2.57 1.53 -0.90
N LEU A 42 3.02 1.69 0.34
CA LEU A 42 4.45 1.56 0.67
C LEU A 42 4.98 0.15 0.39
N ILE A 43 4.20 -0.90 0.68
CA ILE A 43 4.57 -2.29 0.36
C ILE A 43 4.70 -2.46 -1.16
N TYR A 44 3.77 -1.90 -1.94
CA TYR A 44 3.83 -1.95 -3.40
C TYR A 44 5.01 -1.15 -3.98
N ILE A 45 5.36 0.01 -3.41
CA ILE A 45 6.56 0.76 -3.81
C ILE A 45 7.81 -0.10 -3.66
N ILE A 46 7.98 -0.77 -2.50
CA ILE A 46 9.12 -1.66 -2.26
C ILE A 46 9.15 -2.82 -3.25
N TYR A 47 7.99 -3.42 -3.52
CA TYR A 47 7.86 -4.49 -4.52
C TYR A 47 8.26 -4.02 -5.93
N PHE A 48 7.72 -2.89 -6.38
CA PHE A 48 7.99 -2.35 -7.72
C PHE A 48 9.45 -1.92 -7.88
N PHE A 49 10.07 -1.38 -6.82
CA PHE A 49 11.52 -1.14 -6.80
C PHE A 49 12.32 -2.43 -6.97
N ALA A 50 11.93 -3.51 -6.29
CA ALA A 50 12.64 -4.78 -6.34
C ALA A 50 12.55 -5.49 -7.70
N ILE A 51 11.50 -5.21 -8.49
CA ILE A 51 11.35 -5.70 -9.87
C ILE A 51 11.77 -4.69 -10.94
N TYR A 52 12.36 -3.56 -10.53
CA TYR A 52 12.80 -2.46 -11.42
C TYR A 52 11.69 -1.83 -12.28
N ASP A 53 10.45 -1.87 -11.82
CA ASP A 53 9.31 -1.21 -12.47
C ASP A 53 9.13 0.22 -11.95
N PHE A 54 9.95 1.13 -12.47
CA PHE A 54 9.97 2.53 -12.02
C PHE A 54 8.69 3.30 -12.35
N THR A 55 7.95 2.88 -13.38
CA THR A 55 6.65 3.50 -13.71
C THR A 55 5.66 3.22 -12.60
N SER A 56 5.56 1.96 -12.17
CA SER A 56 4.69 1.57 -11.06
C SER A 56 5.13 2.16 -9.72
N VAL A 57 6.44 2.27 -9.48
CA VAL A 57 6.98 3.01 -8.31
C VAL A 57 6.49 4.47 -8.29
N ALA A 58 6.57 5.17 -9.43
CA ALA A 58 6.15 6.57 -9.50
C ALA A 58 4.66 6.74 -9.24
N ILE A 59 3.83 5.86 -9.82
CA ILE A 59 2.38 5.86 -9.61
C ILE A 59 2.04 5.59 -8.14
N GLU A 60 2.61 4.55 -7.54
CA GLU A 60 2.33 4.22 -6.13
C GLU A 60 2.84 5.29 -5.17
N SER A 61 3.97 5.93 -5.49
CA SER A 61 4.48 7.08 -4.72
C SER A 61 3.48 8.25 -4.76
N PHE A 62 2.90 8.53 -5.92
CA PHE A 62 1.87 9.55 -6.04
C PHE A 62 0.59 9.17 -5.29
N THR A 63 0.17 7.91 -5.37
CA THR A 63 -0.96 7.36 -4.61
C THR A 63 -0.75 7.52 -3.10
N ALA A 64 0.45 7.20 -2.60
CA ALA A 64 0.80 7.37 -1.19
C ALA A 64 0.75 8.85 -0.76
N LEU A 65 1.24 9.79 -1.60
CA LEU A 65 1.16 11.23 -1.33
C LEU A 65 -0.29 11.73 -1.26
N VAL A 66 -1.14 11.29 -2.18
CA VAL A 66 -2.58 11.60 -2.15
C VAL A 66 -3.23 11.03 -0.90
N GLY A 67 -2.86 9.81 -0.50
CA GLY A 67 -3.30 9.18 0.75
C GLY A 67 -2.92 10.00 1.98
N ILE A 68 -1.67 10.44 2.07
CA ILE A 68 -1.17 11.30 3.16
C ILE A 68 -1.93 12.62 3.19
N TYR A 69 -2.07 13.31 2.05
CA TYR A 69 -2.81 14.57 1.96
C TYR A 69 -4.27 14.39 2.44
N SER A 70 -4.92 13.31 2.00
CA SER A 70 -6.29 12.94 2.37
C SER A 70 -6.45 12.65 3.87
N LEU A 71 -5.42 12.08 4.51
CA LEU A 71 -5.39 11.84 5.96
C LEU A 71 -5.16 13.14 6.73
N VAL A 72 -4.20 13.98 6.32
CA VAL A 72 -3.93 15.28 6.93
C VAL A 72 -5.16 16.18 6.88
N GLN A 73 -5.87 16.21 5.74
CA GLN A 73 -7.08 16.99 5.61
C GLN A 73 -8.24 16.46 6.47
N LEU A 74 -8.31 15.14 6.69
CA LEU A 74 -9.28 14.57 7.63
C LEU A 74 -8.99 15.02 9.06
N ILE A 75 -7.73 14.94 9.49
CA ILE A 75 -7.31 15.36 10.84
C ILE A 75 -7.55 16.86 11.07
N ARG A 76 -7.40 17.71 10.04
CA ARG A 76 -7.66 19.16 10.15
C ARG A 76 -9.14 19.53 10.24
N LYS A 77 -10.05 18.66 9.81
CA LYS A 77 -11.50 18.93 9.77
C LYS A 77 -12.24 18.43 11.02
N GLU A 78 -11.57 17.65 11.85
CA GLU A 78 -12.02 17.27 13.20
C GLU A 78 -11.55 18.29 14.24
#